data_AF-A0A9C8E4U0-F1
#
_entry.id   AF-A0A9C8E4U0-F1
#
_cell.length_a   1.000
_cell.length_b   1.000
_cell.length_c   1.000
_cell.angle_alpha   90.00
_cell.angle_beta   90.00
_cell.angle_gamma   90.00
#
_symmetry.space_group_name_H-M   'P 1'
#
loop_
_entity.id
_entity.type
_entity.pdbx_description
1 polymer ?
#
loop_
_entity_poly.entity_id
_entity_poly.type
_entity_poly.pdbx_seq_one_letter_code
_entity_poly.pdbx_strand_id
1 'polypeptide(L)'
;VELQAINEMQHMGWLAEELAALGQDLPLEHHKVDLSQELPSMLQADVKLEKGTAEMYGKYLQWIEEPELRGLLEHIRDHELYHEKLFIRFLEGISK
;
A
#
# COMPACT_ATOMS: atom_id res chain seq x y z
N VAL A 1 -4.58 -6.98 -11.78
CA VAL A 1 -5.03 -7.04 -10.37
C VAL A 1 -4.20 -8.07 -9.61
N GLU A 2 -4.03 -9.29 -10.11
CA GLU A 2 -3.17 -10.30 -9.47
C GLU A 2 -1.72 -9.84 -9.25
N LEU A 3 -1.11 -9.17 -10.24
CA LEU A 3 0.26 -8.64 -10.09
C LEU A 3 0.39 -7.56 -9.00
N GLN A 4 -0.65 -6.76 -8.80
CA GLN A 4 -0.68 -5.71 -7.78
C GLN A 4 -0.78 -6.33 -6.38
N ALA A 5 -1.67 -7.30 -6.19
CA ALA A 5 -1.74 -8.03 -4.93
C ALA A 5 -0.41 -8.73 -4.58
N ILE A 6 0.29 -9.29 -5.58
CA ILE A 6 1.63 -9.85 -5.36
C ILE A 6 2.63 -8.76 -4.94
N ASN A 7 2.58 -7.59 -5.58
CA ASN A 7 3.46 -6.47 -5.25
C ASN A 7 3.18 -5.92 -3.83
N GLU A 8 1.93 -5.81 -3.42
CA GLU A 8 1.56 -5.47 -2.04
C GLU A 8 2.12 -6.45 -1.01
N MET A 9 2.02 -7.75 -1.29
CA MET A 9 2.58 -8.76 -0.40
C MET A 9 4.12 -8.70 -0.35
N GLN A 10 4.78 -8.19 -1.38
CA GLN A 10 6.22 -7.92 -1.35
C GLN A 10 6.55 -6.75 -0.42
N HIS A 11 5.74 -5.68 -0.39
CA HIS A 11 5.92 -4.56 0.55
C HIS A 11 5.96 -5.04 2.00
N MET A 12 5.01 -5.91 2.35
CA MET A 12 4.95 -6.52 3.69
C MET A 12 6.21 -7.33 4.00
N GLY A 13 6.72 -8.09 3.03
CA GLY A 13 7.96 -8.86 3.17
C GLY A 13 9.18 -7.97 3.43
N TRP A 14 9.36 -6.91 2.64
CA TRP A 14 10.45 -5.96 2.83
C TRP A 14 10.39 -5.29 4.21
N LEU A 15 9.21 -4.83 4.64
CA LEU A 15 9.04 -4.23 5.96
C LEU A 15 9.36 -5.22 7.09
N ALA A 16 8.96 -6.48 6.95
CA ALA A 16 9.26 -7.51 7.94
C ALA A 16 10.78 -7.77 8.04
N GLU A 17 11.47 -7.83 6.91
CA GLU A 17 12.92 -8.04 6.86
C GLU A 17 13.69 -6.85 7.47
N GLU A 18 13.34 -5.62 7.12
CA GLU A 18 13.99 -4.41 7.67
C GLU A 18 13.74 -4.28 9.19
N LEU A 19 12.52 -4.52 9.66
CA LEU A 19 12.23 -4.47 11.10
C LEU A 19 12.96 -5.58 11.86
N ALA A 20 13.02 -6.79 11.31
CA ALA A 20 13.76 -7.90 11.92
C ALA A 20 15.26 -7.61 12.02
N ALA A 21 15.85 -6.94 11.02
CA ALA A 21 17.25 -6.49 11.07
C ALA A 21 17.51 -5.48 12.20
N LEU A 22 16.49 -4.68 12.56
CA LEU A 22 16.50 -3.76 13.71
C LEU A 22 16.12 -4.45 15.04
N GLY A 23 15.94 -5.77 15.05
CA GLY A 23 15.51 -6.54 16.22
C GLY A 23 14.08 -6.22 16.67
N GLN A 24 13.25 -5.69 15.77
CA GLN A 24 11.83 -5.40 16.00
C GLN A 24 10.96 -6.47 15.34
N ASP A 25 9.80 -6.75 15.94
CA ASP A 25 8.76 -7.57 15.31
C ASP A 25 7.81 -6.69 14.48
N LEU A 26 7.25 -7.24 13.41
CA LEU A 26 6.15 -6.62 12.65
C LEU A 26 4.80 -7.19 13.15
N PRO A 27 4.07 -6.50 14.03
CA PRO A 27 2.75 -6.95 14.44
C PRO A 27 1.78 -6.88 13.26
N LEU A 28 1.08 -7.98 13.00
CA LEU A 28 0.07 -8.07 11.93
C LEU A 28 -1.33 -8.14 12.54
N GLU A 29 -2.12 -7.10 12.32
CA GLU A 29 -3.51 -7.02 12.76
C GLU A 29 -4.48 -7.07 11.57
N HIS A 30 -5.54 -7.85 11.72
CA HIS A 30 -6.59 -7.95 10.70
C HIS A 30 -7.49 -6.70 10.75
N HIS A 31 -7.61 -6.05 9.60
CA HIS A 31 -8.53 -4.94 9.41
C HIS A 31 -9.77 -5.41 8.62
N LYS A 32 -10.87 -4.67 8.74
CA LYS A 32 -12.06 -4.94 7.92
C LYS A 32 -11.72 -4.71 6.45
N VAL A 33 -12.07 -5.66 5.61
CA VAL A 33 -11.91 -5.59 4.16
C VAL A 33 -13.26 -5.25 3.52
N ASP A 34 -13.27 -4.40 2.51
CA ASP A 34 -14.45 -4.16 1.69
C ASP A 34 -14.68 -5.40 0.79
N LEU A 35 -15.86 -6.03 0.92
CA LEU A 35 -16.22 -7.25 0.19
C LEU A 35 -17.29 -6.97 -0.88
N SER A 36 -17.33 -5.75 -1.40
CA SER A 36 -18.17 -5.39 -2.54
C SER A 36 -17.97 -6.37 -3.69
N GLN A 37 -19.07 -6.74 -4.36
CA GLN A 37 -19.05 -7.71 -5.47
C GLN A 37 -19.06 -7.02 -6.84
N GLU A 38 -19.40 -5.73 -6.87
CA GLU A 38 -19.44 -4.94 -8.10
C GLU A 38 -18.05 -4.36 -8.38
N LEU A 39 -17.52 -4.63 -9.58
CA LEU A 39 -16.18 -4.20 -9.99
C LEU A 39 -15.91 -2.70 -9.78
N PRO A 40 -16.83 -1.76 -10.12
CA PRO A 40 -16.60 -0.34 -9.84
C PRO A 40 -16.45 -0.03 -8.36
N SER A 41 -17.24 -0.69 -7.51
CA SER A 41 -17.19 -0.52 -6.05
C SER A 41 -15.89 -1.06 -5.47
N MET A 42 -15.43 -2.23 -5.96
CA MET A 42 -14.14 -2.81 -5.58
C MET A 42 -12.99 -1.86 -5.91
N LEU A 43 -12.91 -1.36 -7.15
CA LEU A 43 -11.86 -0.42 -7.56
C LEU A 43 -11.91 0.90 -6.78
N GLN A 44 -13.10 1.39 -6.45
CA GLN A 44 -13.25 2.58 -5.59
C GLN A 44 -12.76 2.34 -4.16
N ALA A 45 -12.95 1.12 -3.63
CA ALA A 45 -12.40 0.75 -2.33
C ALA A 45 -10.87 0.68 -2.39
N ASP A 46 -10.30 0.04 -3.42
CA ASP A 46 -8.85 -0.04 -3.63
C ASP A 46 -8.22 1.35 -3.70
N VAL A 47 -8.76 2.27 -4.55
CA VAL A 47 -8.26 3.65 -4.64
C VAL A 47 -8.23 4.37 -3.29
N LYS A 48 -9.25 4.16 -2.44
CA LYS A 48 -9.29 4.77 -1.11
C LYS A 48 -8.24 4.18 -0.18
N LEU A 49 -8.00 2.87 -0.26
CA LEU A 49 -6.97 2.18 0.52
C LEU A 49 -5.59 2.69 0.10
N GLU A 50 -5.27 2.67 -1.20
CA GLU A 50 -3.97 3.13 -1.71
C GLU A 50 -3.64 4.55 -1.27
N LYS A 51 -4.61 5.46 -1.43
CA LYS A 51 -4.44 6.85 -1.01
C LYS A 51 -4.25 6.96 0.51
N GLY A 52 -5.04 6.25 1.30
CA GLY A 52 -4.94 6.27 2.76
C GLY A 52 -3.60 5.72 3.26
N THR A 53 -3.11 4.65 2.64
CA THR A 53 -1.81 4.05 2.93
C THR A 53 -0.67 4.99 2.56
N ALA A 54 -0.70 5.59 1.36
CA ALA A 54 0.29 6.58 0.94
C ALA A 54 0.35 7.79 1.88
N GLU A 55 -0.80 8.31 2.32
CA GLU A 55 -0.88 9.39 3.30
C GLU A 55 -0.31 8.97 4.66
N MET A 56 -0.54 7.72 5.09
CA MET A 56 -0.02 7.16 6.34
C MET A 56 1.52 7.08 6.30
N TYR A 57 2.09 6.50 5.24
CA TYR A 57 3.54 6.49 5.07
C TYR A 57 4.12 7.90 4.99
N GLY A 58 3.44 8.82 4.30
CA GLY A 58 3.82 10.23 4.26
C GLY A 58 3.92 10.87 5.65
N LYS A 59 3.04 10.50 6.59
CA LYS A 59 3.14 10.91 7.99
C LYS A 59 4.32 10.25 8.68
N TYR A 60 4.50 8.93 8.58
CA TYR A 60 5.61 8.23 9.24
C TYR A 60 6.99 8.74 8.80
N LEU A 61 7.14 9.08 7.52
CA LEU A 61 8.34 9.69 6.97
C LEU A 61 8.69 11.07 7.58
N GLN A 62 7.82 11.69 8.38
CA GLN A 62 8.16 12.95 9.07
C GLN A 62 9.01 12.72 10.34
N TRP A 63 9.03 11.51 10.88
CA TRP A 63 9.67 11.19 12.17
C TRP A 63 10.65 10.03 12.12
N ILE A 64 10.66 9.24 11.04
CA ILE A 64 11.65 8.14 10.88
C ILE A 64 13.01 8.72 10.49
N GLU A 65 13.99 8.46 11.33
CA GLU A 65 15.39 8.89 11.17
C GLU A 65 16.29 7.79 10.60
N GLU A 66 15.91 6.51 10.75
CA GLU A 66 16.68 5.37 10.27
C GLU A 66 16.71 5.39 8.73
N PRO A 67 17.87 5.60 8.08
CA PRO A 67 17.95 5.89 6.65
C PRO A 67 17.44 4.76 5.75
N GLU A 68 17.69 3.50 6.10
CA GLU A 68 17.31 2.35 5.27
C GLU A 68 15.79 2.15 5.29
N LEU A 69 15.18 2.14 6.47
CA LEU A 69 13.74 2.11 6.68
C LEU A 69 13.04 3.30 6.06
N ARG A 70 13.64 4.50 6.15
CA ARG A 70 13.12 5.70 5.49
C ARG A 70 13.08 5.51 3.97
N GLY A 71 14.18 5.04 3.38
CA GLY A 71 14.27 4.79 1.95
C GLY A 71 13.28 3.73 1.48
N LEU A 72 13.12 2.65 2.25
CA LEU A 72 12.11 1.63 1.98
C LEU A 72 10.68 2.20 2.01
N LEU A 73 10.34 2.99 3.04
CA LEU A 73 9.01 3.59 3.15
C LEU A 73 8.72 4.61 2.05
N GLU A 74 9.72 5.38 1.60
CA GLU A 74 9.59 6.24 0.42
C GLU A 74 9.29 5.41 -0.83
N HIS A 75 10.00 4.29 -1.02
CA HIS A 75 9.80 3.39 -2.15
C HIS A 75 8.40 2.75 -2.17
N ILE A 76 7.96 2.19 -1.02
CA ILE A 76 6.63 1.59 -0.88
C ILE A 76 5.54 2.65 -1.13
N ARG A 77 5.66 3.84 -0.52
CA ARG A 77 4.69 4.93 -0.75
C ARG A 77 4.56 5.29 -2.23
N ASP A 78 5.67 5.32 -2.96
CA ASP A 78 5.66 5.65 -4.38
C ASP A 78 4.96 4.54 -5.21
N HIS A 79 5.02 3.27 -4.77
CA HIS A 79 4.20 2.19 -5.33
C HIS A 79 2.71 2.39 -5.06
N GLU A 80 2.30 2.77 -3.84
CA GLU A 80 0.88 3.03 -3.54
C GLU A 80 0.31 4.16 -4.40
N LEU A 81 1.08 5.23 -4.61
CA LEU A 81 0.70 6.31 -5.52
C LEU A 81 0.61 5.87 -6.99
N TYR A 82 1.39 4.88 -7.38
CA TYR A 82 1.28 4.28 -8.71
C TYR A 82 0.04 3.38 -8.81
N HIS A 83 -0.24 2.57 -7.79
CA HIS A 83 -1.42 1.71 -7.72
C HIS A 83 -2.72 2.52 -7.71
N GLU A 84 -2.78 3.61 -6.93
CA GLU A 84 -3.90 4.56 -6.94
C GLU A 84 -4.21 5.02 -8.37
N LYS A 85 -3.19 5.51 -9.09
CA LYS A 85 -3.36 5.99 -10.48
C LYS A 85 -3.79 4.89 -11.43
N LEU A 86 -3.29 3.67 -11.22
CA LEU A 86 -3.63 2.51 -12.04
C LEU A 86 -5.09 2.10 -11.84
N PHE A 87 -5.56 2.05 -10.60
CA PHE A 87 -6.96 1.73 -10.29
C PHE A 87 -7.92 2.82 -10.75
N ILE A 88 -7.56 4.10 -10.62
CA ILE A 88 -8.32 5.21 -11.21
C ILE A 88 -8.48 5.01 -12.72
N ARG A 89 -7.40 4.68 -13.43
CA ARG A 89 -7.46 4.42 -14.88
C ARG A 89 -8.37 3.24 -15.22
N PHE A 90 -8.37 2.18 -14.41
CA PHE A 90 -9.30 1.06 -14.62
C PHE A 90 -10.75 1.49 -14.40
N LEU A 91 -11.04 2.27 -13.36
CA LEU A 91 -12.37 2.77 -13.06
C LEU A 91 -12.91 3.67 -14.20
N GLU A 92 -12.08 4.59 -14.70
CA GLU A 92 -12.40 5.43 -15.86
C GLU A 92 -12.67 4.60 -17.12
N GLY A 93 -11.97 3.49 -17.28
CA GLY A 93 -12.14 2.55 -18.41
C GLY A 93 -13.48 1.81 -18.39
N ILE A 94 -14.10 1.61 -17.23
CA ILE A 94 -15.41 0.95 -17.09
C ILE A 94 -16.55 1.87 -17.52
N SER A 95 -16.35 3.19 -17.42
CA SER A 95 -17.38 4.20 -17.74
C SER A 95 -17.42 4.58 -19.23
N LYS A 96 -16.63 3.91 -20.08
CA LYS A 96 -16.61 4.08 -21.55
C LYS A 96 -17.31 2.92 -22.23
#